data_AF-A0A965QY64-F1
#
_entry.id   AF-A0A965QY64-F1
#
_cell.length_a   1.000
_cell.length_b   1.000
_cell.length_c   1.000
_cell.angle_alpha   90.00
_cell.angle_beta   90.00
_cell.angle_gamma   90.00
#
_symmetry.space_group_name_H-M   'P 1'
#
loop_
_entity.id
_entity.type
_entity.pdbx_description
1 polymer ?
#
loop_
_entity_poly.entity_id
_entity_poly.type
_entity_poly.pdbx_seq_one_letter_code
_entity_poly.pdbx_strand_id
1 'polypeptide(L)'
;VDALQVDLYDDEAAAPVLDSPEFYADCRNLLTPEGCMTVNLFGRSSSFDQSVAKMAAAFGPHALWAFKPTREGNTVVLAQRTPTDPGRVLMLERADAIQRLWGLPAAKWVRGLQKLDS
;
A
#
# COMPACT_ATOMS: atom_id res chain seq x y z
N VAL A 1 -3.38 6.97 14.19
CA VAL A 1 -4.20 6.51 13.04
C VAL A 1 -3.84 5.06 12.74
N ASP A 2 -4.80 4.13 12.70
CA ASP A 2 -4.50 2.71 12.43
C ASP A 2 -4.44 2.39 10.93
N ALA A 3 -5.23 3.09 10.13
CA ALA A 3 -5.20 3.00 8.67
C ALA A 3 -5.28 4.40 8.08
N LEU A 4 -4.29 4.77 7.28
CA LEU A 4 -4.26 6.02 6.51
C LEU A 4 -4.37 5.71 5.02
N GLN A 5 -5.41 6.21 4.36
CA GLN A 5 -5.56 6.06 2.91
C GLN A 5 -5.19 7.38 2.21
N VAL A 6 -4.24 7.30 1.28
CA VAL A 6 -3.79 8.41 0.43
C VAL A 6 -4.23 8.12 -1.00
N ASP A 7 -5.15 8.93 -1.49
CA ASP A 7 -5.69 8.87 -2.85
C ASP A 7 -5.65 10.30 -3.41
N LEU A 8 -4.46 10.72 -3.83
CA LEU A 8 -4.18 12.09 -4.27
C LEU A 8 -3.74 12.06 -5.73
N TYR A 9 -4.34 12.92 -6.55
CA TYR A 9 -4.07 13.06 -7.97
C TYR A 9 -4.07 14.53 -8.34
N ASP A 10 -3.17 14.92 -9.24
CA ASP A 10 -3.27 16.22 -9.90
C ASP A 10 -4.50 16.27 -10.85
N ASP A 11 -4.82 17.45 -11.37
CA ASP A 11 -5.98 17.66 -12.25
C ASP A 11 -5.91 16.80 -13.54
N GLU A 12 -4.73 16.30 -13.90
CA GLU A 12 -4.51 15.41 -15.05
C GLU A 12 -4.50 13.92 -14.66
N ALA A 13 -4.67 13.61 -13.37
CA ALA A 13 -4.47 12.31 -12.75
C ALA A 13 -3.11 11.67 -13.09
N ALA A 14 -2.08 12.45 -13.39
CA ALA A 14 -0.82 11.94 -13.93
C ALA A 14 0.15 11.44 -12.85
N ALA A 15 0.10 12.02 -11.64
CA ALA A 15 0.90 11.64 -10.49
C ALA A 15 0.24 12.09 -9.16
N PRO A 16 0.69 11.56 -8.00
CA PRO A 16 0.28 12.11 -6.72
C PRO A 16 0.79 13.54 -6.55
N VAL A 17 -0.11 14.47 -6.19
CA VAL A 17 0.24 15.88 -5.89
C VAL A 17 1.30 15.96 -4.78
N LEU A 18 1.29 14.98 -3.88
CA LEU A 18 2.26 14.83 -2.79
C LEU A 18 2.97 13.48 -2.93
N ASP A 19 4.18 13.50 -3.49
CA ASP A 19 5.03 12.32 -3.66
C ASP A 19 6.50 12.66 -3.31
N SER A 20 6.79 12.80 -2.02
CA SER A 20 8.15 13.02 -1.50
C SER A 20 8.44 12.16 -0.27
N PRO A 21 9.72 11.85 0.03
CA PRO A 21 10.09 11.14 1.25
C PRO A 21 9.60 11.82 2.53
N GLU A 22 9.60 13.16 2.57
CA GLU A 22 9.14 13.94 3.73
C GLU A 22 7.64 13.75 3.96
N PHE A 23 6.84 13.83 2.89
CA PHE A 23 5.39 13.56 2.97
C PHE A 23 5.12 12.15 3.52
N TYR A 24 5.84 11.14 3.03
CA TYR A 24 5.68 9.78 3.52
C TYR A 24 6.18 9.60 4.95
N ALA A 25 7.21 10.35 5.38
CA ALA A 25 7.68 10.35 6.76
C ALA A 25 6.63 10.95 7.71
N ASP A 26 5.97 12.04 7.31
CA ASP A 26 4.86 12.62 8.05
C ASP A 26 3.68 11.66 8.15
N CYS A 27 3.32 10.99 7.04
CA CYS A 27 2.32 9.92 7.05
C CYS A 27 2.68 8.81 8.05
N ARG A 28 3.93 8.35 8.06
CA ARG A 28 4.41 7.32 9.01
C ARG A 28 4.30 7.78 10.46
N ASN A 29 4.55 9.06 10.73
CA ASN A 29 4.47 9.63 12.08
C ASN A 29 3.04 9.69 12.62
N LEU A 30 2.03 9.80 11.76
CA LEU A 30 0.60 9.76 12.13
C LEU A 30 0.10 8.36 12.52
N LEU A 31 0.75 7.31 12.02
CA LEU A 31 0.30 5.94 12.22
C LEU A 31 0.50 5.50 13.67
N THR A 32 -0.34 4.61 14.19
CA THR A 32 -0.04 3.85 15.42
C THR A 32 1.11 2.86 15.15
N PRO A 33 1.75 2.29 16.18
CA PRO A 33 2.82 1.29 15.99
C PRO A 33 2.44 0.11 15.08
N GLU A 34 1.16 -0.28 15.08
CA GLU A 34 0.59 -1.37 14.27
C GLU A 34 -0.12 -0.87 12.99
N GLY A 35 -0.13 0.44 12.77
CA GLY A 35 -0.88 1.04 11.67
C GLY A 35 -0.18 0.90 10.32
N CYS A 36 -0.96 1.09 9.26
CA CYS A 36 -0.48 1.12 7.88
C CYS A 36 -1.03 2.30 7.08
N MET A 37 -0.28 2.68 6.06
CA MET A 37 -0.71 3.57 5.01
C MET A 37 -1.01 2.76 3.73
N THR A 38 -2.02 3.15 2.97
CA THR A 38 -2.22 2.73 1.59
C THR A 38 -2.15 3.95 0.66
N VAL A 39 -1.47 3.81 -0.47
CA VAL A 39 -1.35 4.84 -1.50
C VAL A 39 -1.82 4.25 -2.83
N ASN A 40 -2.75 4.93 -3.49
CA ASN A 40 -3.15 4.57 -4.85
C ASN A 40 -2.23 5.29 -5.85
N LEU A 41 -1.40 4.52 -6.57
CA LEU A 41 -0.51 5.04 -7.60
C LEU A 41 -1.15 4.82 -8.97
N PHE A 42 -1.31 5.91 -9.73
CA PHE A 42 -1.67 5.89 -11.14
C PHE A 42 -0.50 6.45 -11.94
N GLY A 43 -0.19 5.83 -13.08
CA GLY A 43 0.86 6.34 -13.97
C GLY A 43 1.72 5.26 -14.60
N ARG A 44 2.56 5.68 -15.56
CA ARG A 44 3.51 4.80 -16.26
C ARG A 44 4.52 4.20 -15.27
N SER A 45 5.09 3.05 -15.61
CA SER A 45 6.02 2.28 -14.77
C SER A 45 7.14 3.12 -14.11
N SER A 46 7.65 4.15 -14.80
CA SER A 46 8.70 5.02 -14.27
C SER A 46 8.28 5.85 -13.05
N SER A 47 6.99 6.16 -12.88
CA SER A 47 6.50 6.87 -11.69
C SER A 47 6.35 5.93 -10.51
N PHE A 48 5.94 4.68 -10.77
CA PHE A 48 5.72 3.67 -9.72
C PHE A 48 7.01 3.39 -8.94
N ASP A 49 8.11 3.06 -9.64
CA ASP A 49 9.38 2.71 -9.00
C ASP A 49 9.94 3.88 -8.17
N GLN A 50 9.77 5.11 -8.66
CA GLN A 50 10.19 6.32 -7.94
C GLN A 50 9.37 6.55 -6.67
N SER A 51 8.03 6.42 -6.73
CA SER A 51 7.18 6.57 -5.55
C SER A 51 7.45 5.47 -4.53
N VAL A 52 7.68 4.22 -4.97
CA VAL A 52 8.11 3.11 -4.10
C VAL A 52 9.44 3.41 -3.42
N ALA A 53 10.43 3.92 -4.15
CA ALA A 53 11.72 4.28 -3.55
C ALA A 53 11.58 5.37 -2.47
N LYS A 54 10.74 6.38 -2.69
CA LYS A 54 10.44 7.43 -1.69
C LYS A 54 9.72 6.86 -0.46
N MET A 55 8.74 5.97 -0.66
CA MET A 55 8.08 5.26 0.43
C MET A 55 9.06 4.36 1.21
N ALA A 56 9.98 3.68 0.52
CA ALA A 56 10.98 2.83 1.15
C ALA A 56 11.96 3.66 1.99
N ALA A 57 12.32 4.86 1.56
CA ALA A 57 13.14 5.79 2.35
C ALA A 57 12.45 6.21 3.67
N ALA A 58 11.12 6.36 3.66
CA ALA A 58 10.36 6.79 4.84
C ALA A 58 9.96 5.63 5.78
N PHE A 59 9.50 4.51 5.21
CA PHE A 59 8.95 3.36 5.93
C PHE A 59 9.93 2.21 6.12
N GLY A 60 10.99 2.17 5.32
CA GLY A 60 11.93 1.06 5.23
C GLY A 60 11.52 0.06 4.13
N PRO A 61 12.49 -0.60 3.48
CA PRO A 61 12.25 -1.48 2.33
C PRO A 61 11.40 -2.71 2.69
N HIS A 62 11.47 -3.18 3.93
CA HIS A 62 10.73 -4.37 4.38
C HIS A 62 9.27 -4.09 4.77
N ALA A 63 8.86 -2.83 4.78
CA ALA A 63 7.51 -2.40 5.17
C ALA A 63 6.51 -2.41 4.00
N LEU A 64 6.98 -2.56 2.77
CA LEU A 64 6.21 -2.28 1.58
C LEU A 64 5.62 -3.53 0.93
N TRP A 65 4.36 -3.41 0.53
CA TRP A 65 3.61 -4.39 -0.23
C TRP A 65 2.88 -3.68 -1.37
N ALA A 66 2.66 -4.35 -2.49
CA ALA A 66 1.86 -3.83 -3.58
C ALA A 66 0.82 -4.86 -4.01
N PHE A 67 -0.36 -4.36 -4.37
CA PHE A 67 -1.33 -5.15 -5.13
C PHE A 67 -0.91 -5.19 -6.59
N LYS A 68 -1.27 -6.27 -7.30
CA LYS A 68 -1.14 -6.31 -8.76
C LYS A 68 -1.88 -5.12 -9.40
N PRO A 69 -1.29 -4.47 -10.42
CA PRO A 69 -1.94 -3.39 -11.13
C PRO A 69 -3.30 -3.80 -11.69
N THR A 70 -4.26 -2.87 -11.70
CA THR A 70 -5.54 -3.04 -12.41
C THR A 70 -5.31 -2.95 -13.93
N ARG A 71 -6.36 -3.23 -14.72
CA ARG A 71 -6.27 -3.09 -16.19
C ARG A 71 -6.03 -1.64 -16.62
N GLU A 72 -6.51 -0.71 -15.82
CA GLU A 72 -6.38 0.73 -15.96
C GLU A 72 -5.01 1.25 -15.48
N GLY A 73 -4.15 0.37 -14.95
CA GLY A 73 -2.80 0.70 -14.50
C GLY A 73 -2.70 1.20 -13.06
N ASN A 74 -3.81 1.29 -12.32
CA ASN A 74 -3.79 1.66 -10.90
C ASN A 74 -3.11 0.57 -10.07
N THR A 75 -2.25 0.98 -9.14
CA THR A 75 -1.57 0.09 -8.21
C THR A 75 -1.66 0.63 -6.80
N VAL A 76 -2.25 -0.15 -5.89
CA VAL A 76 -2.25 0.21 -4.47
C VAL A 76 -0.97 -0.33 -3.82
N VAL A 77 -0.21 0.56 -3.19
CA VAL A 77 0.93 0.22 -2.33
C VAL A 77 0.52 0.36 -0.88
N LEU A 78 0.85 -0.62 -0.05
CA LEU A 78 0.66 -0.62 1.39
C LEU A 78 2.03 -0.50 2.07
N ALA A 79 2.14 0.42 3.03
CA ALA A 79 3.33 0.64 3.84
C ALA A 79 3.00 0.49 5.32
N GLN A 80 3.65 -0.44 6.01
CA GLN A 80 3.43 -0.68 7.44
C GLN A 80 4.34 0.23 8.28
N ARG A 81 3.84 0.82 9.37
CA ARG A 81 4.73 1.59 10.27
C ARG A 81 5.84 0.71 10.85
N THR A 82 5.45 -0.49 11.27
CA THR A 82 6.33 -1.56 11.74
C THR A 82 6.20 -2.76 10.78
N PRO A 83 7.27 -3.19 10.10
CA PRO A 83 7.22 -4.32 9.18
C PRO A 83 6.73 -5.59 9.87
N THR A 84 5.76 -6.26 9.26
CA THR A 84 5.30 -7.59 9.66
C THR A 84 5.05 -8.46 8.44
N ASP A 85 5.30 -9.75 8.60
CA ASP A 85 4.94 -10.75 7.60
C ASP A 85 4.07 -11.83 8.26
N PRO A 86 2.73 -11.67 8.23
CA PRO A 86 1.83 -12.62 8.87
C PRO A 86 1.82 -14.00 8.19
N GLY A 87 2.44 -14.15 7.01
CA GLY A 87 2.41 -15.38 6.23
C GLY A 87 1.05 -15.64 5.57
N ARG A 88 1.09 -16.44 4.50
CA ARG A 88 -0.07 -16.66 3.62
C ARG A 88 -1.25 -17.35 4.31
N VAL A 89 -0.99 -18.25 5.25
CA VAL A 89 -2.03 -18.99 5.99
C VAL A 89 -2.89 -18.01 6.80
N LEU A 90 -2.27 -17.21 7.67
CA LEU A 90 -2.97 -16.23 8.50
C LEU A 90 -3.68 -15.16 7.64
N MET A 91 -3.07 -14.72 6.53
CA MET A 91 -3.74 -13.80 5.60
C MET A 91 -5.04 -14.39 5.02
N LEU A 92 -5.04 -15.68 4.65
CA LEU A 92 -6.22 -16.35 4.12
C LEU A 92 -7.29 -16.58 5.20
N GLU A 93 -6.91 -16.92 6.43
CA GLU A 93 -7.84 -17.02 7.56
C GLU A 93 -8.52 -15.69 7.84
N ARG A 94 -7.76 -14.58 7.84
CA ARG A 94 -8.31 -13.22 7.99
C ARG A 94 -9.18 -12.81 6.80
N ALA A 95 -8.80 -13.20 5.58
CA ALA A 95 -9.61 -12.94 4.39
C ALA A 95 -10.96 -13.68 4.42
N ASP A 96 -10.98 -14.91 4.92
CA ASP A 96 -12.20 -15.68 5.12
C ASP A 96 -13.12 -15.05 6.19
N ALA A 97 -12.54 -14.54 7.28
CA ALA A 97 -13.29 -13.72 8.24
C ALA A 97 -13.90 -12.46 7.59
N ILE A 98 -13.14 -11.74 6.76
CA ILE A 98 -13.62 -10.57 6.02
C ILE A 98 -14.79 -10.94 5.09
N GLN A 99 -14.67 -12.05 4.36
CA GLN A 99 -15.72 -12.51 3.45
C GLN A 99 -16.99 -12.92 4.19
N ARG A 100 -16.90 -13.59 5.34
CA ARG A 100 -18.08 -13.96 6.14
C ARG A 100 -18.79 -12.75 6.73
N LEU A 101 -18.05 -11.77 7.23
CA LEU A 101 -18.61 -10.61 7.92
C LEU A 101 -19.21 -9.59 6.95
N TRP A 102 -18.57 -9.36 5.81
CA TRP A 102 -18.91 -8.25 4.92
C TRP A 102 -19.21 -8.67 3.47
N GLY A 103 -19.11 -9.96 3.14
CA GLY A 103 -19.32 -10.44 1.76
C GLY A 103 -18.24 -10.03 0.76
N LEU A 104 -17.13 -9.44 1.25
CA LEU A 104 -16.06 -8.93 0.40
C LEU A 104 -15.14 -10.05 -0.07
N PRO A 105 -14.65 -10.04 -1.33
CA PRO A 105 -13.89 -11.15 -1.91
C PRO A 105 -12.41 -11.14 -1.48
N ALA A 106 -12.13 -11.05 -0.18
CA ALA A 106 -10.79 -10.78 0.34
C ALA A 106 -9.74 -11.84 -0.01
N ALA A 107 -10.15 -13.09 -0.24
CA ALA A 107 -9.25 -14.14 -0.73
C ALA A 107 -8.64 -13.79 -2.11
N LYS A 108 -9.33 -12.98 -2.93
CA LYS A 108 -8.77 -12.45 -4.19
C LYS A 108 -7.68 -11.42 -3.93
N TRP A 109 -7.84 -10.58 -2.90
CA TRP A 109 -6.86 -9.56 -2.54
C TRP A 109 -5.55 -10.17 -2.07
N VAL A 110 -5.60 -11.21 -1.22
CA VAL A 110 -4.40 -11.95 -0.78
C VAL A 110 -3.62 -12.54 -1.96
N ARG A 111 -4.29 -12.97 -3.02
CA ARG A 111 -3.63 -13.49 -4.25
C ARG A 111 -2.96 -12.39 -5.08
N GLY A 112 -3.43 -11.16 -4.96
CA GLY A 112 -2.91 -9.99 -5.66
C GLY A 112 -1.85 -9.22 -4.87
N LEU A 113 -1.77 -9.41 -3.56
CA LEU A 113 -0.83 -8.72 -2.68
C LEU A 113 0.55 -9.40 -2.70
N GLN A 114 1.60 -8.62 -2.92
CA GLN A 114 2.98 -9.08 -2.98
C GLN A 114 3.87 -8.16 -2.16
N LYS A 115 4.86 -8.72 -1.47
CA LYS A 115 5.91 -7.92 -0.83
C LYS A 115 6.78 -7.30 -1.91
N LEU A 116 7.18 -6.05 -1.75
CA LEU A 116 8.10 -5.41 -2.67
C LEU A 116 9.53 -5.73 -2.26
N ASP A 117 10.32 -6.22 -3.21
CA ASP A 117 11.77 -6.31 -3.08
C ASP A 117 12.32 -4.91 -3.42
N SER A 118 12.79 -4.18 -2.42
CA SER A 118 13.41 -2.84 -2.60
C SER A 118 14.90 -2.92 -2.38
#